data_AF-A0A3D1QYJ7-F1
#
_entry.id   AF-A0A3D1QYJ7-F1
#
_cell.length_a   1.000
_cell.length_b   1.000
_cell.length_c   1.000
_cell.angle_alpha   90.00
_cell.angle_beta   90.00
_cell.angle_gamma   90.00
#
_symmetry.space_group_name_H-M   'P 1'
#
loop_
_entity.id
_entity.type
_entity.pdbx_description
1 polymer ?
#
loop_
_entity_poly.entity_id
_entity_poly.type
_entity_poly.pdbx_seq_one_letter_code
_entity_poly.pdbx_strand_id
1 'polypeptide(L)'
;VMDWGIARLIGTTRPSGVEMRTLVEISGERARPQDDGRVMGTVGYMSPEQAKGYNNLLDTRSDVFQLGALLYRILTGRAPYVANTAQETVMLAALRQWTAPELVDKNLPRRLCAIVAKAMALSPDDRYQTVEGLQKDIEAFM
;
A
#
# COMPACT_ATOMS: atom_id res chain seq x y z
N VAL A 1 -24.93 -12.32 4.75
CA VAL A 1 -24.36 -13.44 5.53
C VAL A 1 -23.65 -14.33 4.54
N MET A 2 -22.33 -14.46 4.66
CA MET A 2 -21.55 -15.25 3.71
C MET A 2 -20.66 -16.22 4.48
N ASP A 3 -20.99 -17.49 4.28
CA ASP A 3 -20.35 -18.70 4.81
C ASP A 3 -18.89 -18.82 4.39
N TRP A 4 -18.02 -19.16 5.34
CA TRP A 4 -16.63 -19.53 5.11
C TRP A 4 -16.47 -21.05 5.25
N GLY A 5 -16.85 -21.77 4.18
CA GLY A 5 -16.64 -23.20 4.05
C GLY A 5 -15.15 -23.57 4.11
N ILE A 6 -14.79 -24.23 5.21
CA ILE A 6 -13.47 -24.71 5.63
C ILE A 6 -12.80 -25.59 4.56
N ALA A 7 -11.61 -25.20 4.09
CA ALA A 7 -10.68 -26.11 3.40
C ALA A 7 -9.53 -26.48 4.36
N ARG A 8 -9.59 -27.70 4.90
CA ARG A 8 -8.56 -28.33 5.71
C ARG A 8 -7.62 -29.12 4.79
N LEU A 9 -6.34 -28.79 4.75
CA LEU A 9 -5.32 -29.61 4.08
C LEU A 9 -4.30 -30.15 5.09
N ILE A 10 -4.45 -31.44 5.39
CA ILE A 10 -3.43 -32.28 6.03
C ILE A 10 -2.47 -32.74 4.94
N GLY A 11 -1.19 -32.38 5.13
CA GLY A 11 0.04 -33.08 4.73
C GLY A 11 0.16 -33.74 3.35
N THR A 12 1.08 -33.23 2.52
CA THR A 12 2.23 -34.00 2.02
C THR A 12 3.20 -33.11 1.23
N THR A 13 4.49 -33.21 1.59
CA THR A 13 5.71 -32.69 0.93
C THR A 13 5.88 -31.18 0.74
N ARG A 14 6.97 -30.63 1.32
CA ARG A 14 7.51 -29.31 0.98
C ARG A 14 7.98 -29.28 -0.47
N PRO A 15 7.67 -28.19 -1.19
CA PRO A 15 8.70 -27.46 -1.92
C PRO A 15 8.83 -26.03 -1.38
N SER A 16 10.05 -25.52 -1.48
CA SER A 16 10.45 -24.14 -1.36
C SER A 16 9.65 -23.21 -2.27
N GLY A 17 9.21 -22.06 -1.73
CA GLY A 17 8.55 -21.00 -2.49
C GLY A 17 7.31 -20.50 -1.75
N VAL A 18 7.45 -19.41 -0.99
CA VAL A 18 6.32 -18.76 -0.31
C VAL A 18 5.52 -18.00 -1.37
N GLU A 19 4.46 -18.60 -1.90
CA GLU A 19 3.43 -17.88 -2.65
C GLU A 19 2.39 -17.31 -1.69
N MET A 20 2.46 -15.99 -1.49
CA MET A 20 1.42 -15.22 -0.83
C MET A 20 0.30 -14.97 -1.84
N ARG A 21 -0.77 -15.78 -1.77
CA ARG A 21 -1.98 -15.60 -2.59
C ARG A 21 -2.76 -14.36 -2.13
N THR A 22 -2.66 -13.28 -2.90
CA THR A 22 -3.65 -12.19 -2.86
C THR A 22 -4.69 -12.43 -3.94
N LEU A 23 -5.94 -12.66 -3.53
CA LEU A 23 -7.12 -12.70 -4.38
C LEU A 23 -7.43 -11.30 -4.90
N VAL A 24 -7.41 -11.08 -6.22
CA VAL A 24 -8.32 -10.11 -6.88
C VAL A 24 -8.54 -10.57 -8.34
N GLU A 25 -9.67 -11.22 -8.60
CA GLU A 25 -10.27 -11.27 -9.94
C GLU A 25 -10.99 -9.95 -10.19
N ILE A 26 -10.55 -9.14 -11.16
CA ILE A 26 -11.42 -8.15 -11.80
C ILE A 26 -11.17 -8.18 -13.31
N SER A 27 -12.30 -8.27 -14.01
CA SER A 27 -12.56 -8.48 -15.44
C SER A 27 -11.80 -7.58 -16.39
N GLY A 28 -11.57 -8.10 -17.60
CA GLY A 28 -10.66 -7.54 -18.59
C GLY A 28 -11.19 -6.40 -19.44
N GLU A 29 -10.24 -5.62 -19.97
CA GLU A 29 -10.34 -4.91 -21.24
C GLU A 29 -8.93 -4.59 -21.79
N ARG A 30 -8.78 -4.84 -23.10
CA ARG A 30 -7.59 -4.80 -24.00
C ARG A 30 -6.27 -4.22 -23.47
N ALA A 31 -5.29 -5.12 -23.35
CA ALA A 31 -3.89 -4.84 -23.03
C ALA A 31 -3.19 -3.97 -24.09
N ARG A 32 -2.66 -2.82 -23.65
CA ARG A 32 -1.46 -2.19 -24.21
C ARG A 32 -0.23 -2.83 -23.55
N PRO A 33 0.94 -2.90 -24.21
CA PRO A 33 2.10 -3.59 -23.66
C PRO A 33 2.69 -2.80 -22.48
N GLN A 34 2.22 -3.15 -21.28
CA GLN A 34 2.87 -2.96 -19.99
C GLN A 34 2.72 -4.29 -19.24
N ASP A 35 3.22 -5.36 -19.84
CA ASP A 35 3.52 -6.58 -19.10
C ASP A 35 4.65 -6.23 -18.13
N ASP A 36 4.33 -6.27 -16.83
CA ASP A 36 5.19 -6.30 -15.62
C ASP A 36 4.36 -6.02 -14.34
N GLY A 37 3.09 -5.60 -14.47
CA GLY A 37 2.40 -4.78 -13.46
C GLY A 37 1.66 -5.43 -12.29
N ARG A 38 1.58 -6.76 -12.13
CA ARG A 38 0.78 -7.35 -11.01
C ARG A 38 1.55 -7.51 -9.71
N VAL A 39 2.77 -8.04 -9.74
CA VAL A 39 3.62 -8.15 -8.54
C VAL A 39 4.22 -6.79 -8.17
N MET A 40 4.61 -6.01 -9.20
CA MET A 40 5.11 -4.64 -9.07
C MET A 40 4.03 -3.67 -8.57
N GLY A 41 2.77 -3.91 -8.94
CA GLY A 41 1.64 -3.04 -8.63
C GLY A 41 1.29 -2.99 -7.13
N THR A 42 1.44 -4.09 -6.40
CA THR A 42 1.10 -4.12 -4.96
C THR A 42 2.27 -3.67 -4.06
N VAL A 43 3.52 -3.98 -4.44
CA VAL A 43 4.71 -3.60 -3.63
C VAL A 43 4.86 -2.08 -3.49
N GLY A 44 4.39 -1.31 -4.49
CA GLY A 44 4.44 0.15 -4.50
C GLY A 44 3.62 0.85 -3.41
N TYR A 45 2.79 0.10 -2.66
CA TYR A 45 1.92 0.62 -1.60
C TYR A 45 2.24 0.05 -0.22
N MET A 46 3.24 -0.82 -0.12
CA MET A 46 3.58 -1.48 1.15
C MET A 46 3.96 -0.47 2.22
N SER A 47 3.47 -0.72 3.43
CA SER A 47 4.00 -0.03 4.61
C SER A 47 5.44 -0.45 4.89
N PRO A 48 6.24 0.38 5.59
CA PRO A 48 7.63 0.05 5.93
C PRO A 48 7.77 -1.25 6.71
N GLU A 49 6.83 -1.56 7.61
CA GLU A 49 6.79 -2.80 8.38
C GLU A 49 6.49 -4.03 7.52
N GLN A 50 5.59 -3.91 6.53
CA GLN A 50 5.33 -4.98 5.54
C GLN A 50 6.57 -5.23 4.68
N ALA A 51 7.20 -4.16 4.18
CA ALA A 51 8.41 -4.26 3.37
C ALA A 51 9.60 -4.89 4.12
N LYS A 52 9.67 -4.71 5.44
CA LYS A 52 10.68 -5.35 6.32
C LYS A 52 10.31 -6.77 6.76
N GLY A 53 9.09 -7.25 6.47
CA GLY A 53 8.62 -8.56 6.90
C GLY A 53 8.27 -8.64 8.40
N TYR A 54 7.99 -7.51 9.05
CA TYR A 54 7.60 -7.46 10.46
C TYR A 54 6.12 -7.80 10.64
N ASN A 55 5.79 -9.08 10.41
CA ASN A 55 4.42 -9.59 10.44
C ASN A 55 3.69 -9.35 11.77
N ASN A 56 4.43 -9.28 12.88
CA ASN A 56 3.90 -9.01 14.21
C ASN A 56 3.50 -7.54 14.44
N LEU A 57 3.88 -6.64 13.54
CA LEU A 57 3.53 -5.21 13.58
C LEU A 57 2.43 -4.84 12.58
N LEU A 58 1.89 -5.83 11.85
CA LEU A 58 0.81 -5.62 10.89
C LEU A 58 -0.51 -5.50 11.63
N ASP A 59 -0.95 -4.27 11.81
CA ASP A 59 -2.22 -3.92 12.41
C ASP A 59 -2.97 -2.89 11.54
N THR A 60 -4.09 -2.36 12.05
CA THR A 60 -4.91 -1.36 11.35
C THR A 60 -4.11 -0.15 10.83
N ARG A 61 -2.98 0.18 11.44
CA ARG A 61 -2.14 1.32 11.03
C ARG A 61 -1.32 1.03 9.78
N SER A 62 -1.11 -0.25 9.44
CA SER A 62 -0.60 -0.66 8.13
C SER A 62 -1.64 -0.40 7.04
N ASP A 63 -2.93 -0.64 7.32
CA ASP A 63 -4.02 -0.31 6.38
C ASP A 63 -4.16 1.21 6.19
N VAL A 64 -4.04 1.99 7.28
CA VAL A 64 -3.99 3.47 7.22
C VAL A 64 -2.87 3.95 6.29
N PHE A 65 -1.70 3.31 6.37
CA PHE A 65 -0.59 3.62 5.49
C PHE A 65 -0.95 3.36 4.01
N GLN A 66 -1.53 2.19 3.72
CA GLN A 66 -1.91 1.82 2.35
C GLN A 66 -2.99 2.76 1.78
N LEU A 67 -3.96 3.19 2.60
CA LEU A 67 -4.94 4.20 2.21
C LEU A 67 -4.28 5.56 1.94
N GLY A 68 -3.29 5.95 2.76
CA GLY A 68 -2.47 7.13 2.50
C GLY A 68 -1.70 7.04 1.18
N ALA A 69 -1.12 5.87 0.89
CA ALA A 69 -0.41 5.60 -0.37
C ALA A 69 -1.35 5.62 -1.59
N LEU A 70 -2.59 5.16 -1.43
CA LEU A 70 -3.62 5.27 -2.47
C LEU A 70 -4.02 6.73 -2.69
N LEU A 71 -4.25 7.50 -1.61
CA LEU A 71 -4.53 8.93 -1.70
C LEU A 71 -3.38 9.68 -2.39
N TYR A 72 -2.12 9.36 -2.05
CA TYR A 72 -0.95 9.88 -2.78
C TYR A 72 -1.06 9.64 -4.29
N ARG A 73 -1.44 8.43 -4.72
CA ARG A 73 -1.62 8.13 -6.14
C ARG A 73 -2.76 8.92 -6.78
N ILE A 74 -3.86 9.12 -6.07
CA ILE A 74 -4.97 9.95 -6.57
C ILE A 74 -4.49 11.38 -6.81
N LEU A 75 -3.70 11.95 -5.90
CA LEU A 75 -3.21 13.32 -6.01
C LEU A 75 -2.10 13.49 -7.05
N THR A 76 -1.22 12.50 -7.18
CA THR A 76 0.01 12.64 -7.98
C THR A 76 0.00 11.86 -9.30
N GLY A 77 -1.02 11.01 -9.50
CA GLY A 77 -1.12 10.10 -10.65
C GLY A 77 -0.15 8.90 -10.62
N ARG A 78 0.70 8.76 -9.60
CA ARG A 78 1.74 7.72 -9.52
C ARG A 78 1.81 7.06 -8.13
N ALA A 79 2.30 5.83 -8.06
CA ALA A 79 2.55 5.17 -6.78
C ALA A 79 3.66 5.89 -5.99
N PRO A 80 3.67 5.81 -4.64
CA PRO A 80 4.71 6.46 -3.84
C PRO A 80 6.09 5.81 -4.00
N TYR A 81 6.14 4.49 -4.22
CA TYR A 81 7.36 3.74 -4.47
C TYR A 81 7.36 3.17 -5.88
N VAL A 82 8.37 3.53 -6.67
CA VAL A 82 8.57 3.04 -8.04
C VAL A 82 10.07 2.89 -8.27
N ALA A 83 10.50 1.70 -8.67
CA ALA A 83 11.86 1.40 -9.11
C ALA A 83 11.83 0.46 -10.33
N ASN A 84 13.01 0.10 -10.85
CA ASN A 84 13.12 -0.78 -12.02
C ASN A 84 12.81 -2.24 -11.67
N THR A 85 13.02 -2.62 -10.41
CA THR A 85 12.74 -3.97 -9.91
C THR A 85 11.82 -3.97 -8.69
N ALA A 86 11.15 -5.10 -8.46
CA ALA A 86 10.30 -5.28 -7.28
C ALA A 86 11.12 -5.20 -5.97
N GLN A 87 12.32 -5.75 -5.96
CA GLN A 87 13.23 -5.72 -4.80
C GLN A 87 13.67 -4.30 -4.45
N GLU A 88 14.02 -3.48 -5.44
CA GLU A 88 14.31 -2.06 -5.21
C GLU A 88 13.09 -1.31 -4.70
N THR A 89 11.89 -1.61 -5.23
CA THR A 89 10.64 -0.99 -4.78
C THR A 89 10.34 -1.32 -3.32
N VAL A 90 10.56 -2.58 -2.90
CA VAL A 90 10.46 -3.01 -1.50
C VAL A 90 11.50 -2.30 -0.63
N MET A 91 12.72 -2.10 -1.12
CA MET A 91 13.76 -1.36 -0.39
C MET A 91 13.36 0.11 -0.17
N LEU A 92 12.81 0.77 -1.20
CA LEU A 92 12.28 2.14 -1.06
C LEU A 92 11.15 2.20 -0.03
N ALA A 93 10.24 1.22 -0.03
CA ALA A 93 9.15 1.13 0.94
C ALA A 93 9.67 0.91 2.37
N ALA A 94 10.63 0.01 2.56
CA ALA A 94 11.25 -0.28 3.87
C ALA A 94 11.95 0.95 4.47
N LEU A 95 12.56 1.78 3.62
CA LEU A 95 13.21 3.04 4.01
C LEU A 95 12.25 4.23 4.02
N ARG A 96 11.00 4.05 3.58
CA ARG A 96 10.02 5.11 3.36
C ARG A 96 10.60 6.25 2.53
N GLN A 97 11.26 5.93 1.42
CA GLN A 97 11.81 6.88 0.46
C GLN A 97 10.80 7.14 -0.66
N TRP A 98 10.02 8.21 -0.50
CA TRP A 98 9.03 8.67 -1.48
C TRP A 98 9.12 10.19 -1.62
N THR A 99 8.62 10.70 -2.74
CA THR A 99 8.54 12.15 -2.97
C THR A 99 7.27 12.68 -2.33
N ALA A 100 7.35 13.74 -1.52
CA ALA A 100 6.16 14.36 -0.93
C ALA A 100 5.23 14.92 -2.05
N PRO A 101 3.89 14.88 -1.89
CA PRO A 101 2.95 15.28 -2.96
C PRO A 101 3.20 16.70 -3.46
N GLU A 102 3.47 17.64 -2.56
CA GLU A 102 3.74 19.06 -2.87
C GLU A 102 5.02 19.28 -3.69
N LEU A 103 5.94 18.31 -3.71
CA LEU A 103 7.11 18.33 -4.58
C LEU A 103 6.80 17.77 -5.98
N VAL A 104 5.74 16.97 -6.11
CA VAL A 104 5.26 16.45 -7.40
C VAL A 104 4.41 17.49 -8.12
N ASP A 105 3.45 18.08 -7.41
CA ASP A 105 2.63 19.17 -7.91
C ASP A 105 2.42 20.23 -6.82
N LYS A 106 2.94 21.43 -7.09
CA LYS A 106 2.91 22.57 -6.16
C LYS A 106 1.51 23.18 -6.03
N ASN A 107 0.58 22.85 -6.93
CA ASN A 107 -0.80 23.32 -6.87
C ASN A 107 -1.67 22.49 -5.92
N LEU A 108 -1.15 21.36 -5.41
CA LEU A 108 -1.90 20.52 -4.49
C LEU A 108 -2.21 21.25 -3.17
N PRO A 109 -3.44 21.14 -2.65
CA PRO A 109 -3.79 21.75 -1.38
C PRO A 109 -2.91 21.24 -0.24
N ARG A 110 -2.23 22.17 0.46
CA ARG A 110 -1.29 21.84 1.55
C ARG A 110 -1.88 20.92 2.62
N ARG A 111 -3.18 21.05 2.89
CA ARG A 111 -3.89 20.22 3.86
C ARG A 111 -3.98 18.75 3.43
N LEU A 112 -4.24 18.48 2.14
CA LEU A 112 -4.22 17.12 1.62
C LEU A 112 -2.81 16.51 1.66
N CYS A 113 -1.78 17.31 1.34
CA CYS A 113 -0.39 16.86 1.46
C CYS A 113 -0.05 16.45 2.90
N ALA A 114 -0.47 17.25 3.89
CA ALA A 114 -0.29 16.94 5.30
C ALA A 114 -1.04 15.65 5.73
N ILE A 115 -2.26 15.43 5.23
CA ILE A 115 -3.03 14.20 5.50
C ILE A 115 -2.26 12.97 4.97
N VAL A 116 -1.77 13.02 3.73
CA VAL A 116 -0.95 11.95 3.14
C VAL A 116 0.33 11.73 3.95
N ALA A 117 1.05 12.80 4.29
CA ALA A 117 2.30 12.71 5.05
C ALA A 117 2.11 12.03 6.43
N LYS A 118 1.01 12.35 7.12
CA LYS A 118 0.64 11.74 8.41
C LYS A 118 0.21 10.29 8.25
N ALA A 119 -0.66 9.97 7.29
CA ALA A 119 -1.10 8.59 7.04
C ALA A 119 0.09 7.69 6.67
N MET A 120 1.05 8.23 5.92
CA MET A 120 2.25 7.52 5.49
C MET A 120 3.46 7.77 6.39
N ALA A 121 3.31 8.04 7.69
CA ALA A 121 4.44 8.21 8.60
C ALA A 121 5.28 6.92 8.75
N LEU A 122 6.59 7.05 9.04
CA LEU A 122 7.49 5.89 9.16
C LEU A 122 7.08 5.01 10.34
N SER A 123 6.92 5.62 11.52
CA SER A 123 6.41 4.94 12.71
C SER A 123 4.89 4.80 12.61
N PRO A 124 4.31 3.61 12.89
CA PRO A 124 2.86 3.45 13.02
C PRO A 124 2.24 4.37 14.09
N ASP A 125 2.96 4.69 15.16
CA ASP A 125 2.48 5.56 16.25
C ASP A 125 2.25 7.01 15.81
N ASP A 126 2.96 7.46 14.76
CA ASP A 126 2.81 8.81 14.21
C ASP A 126 1.66 8.92 13.18
N ARG A 127 1.02 7.79 12.83
CA ARG A 127 -0.09 7.73 11.87
C ARG A 127 -1.43 8.02 12.54
N TYR A 128 -2.49 8.04 11.74
CA TYR A 128 -3.82 7.89 12.30
C TYR A 128 -3.94 6.51 12.94
N GLN A 129 -4.40 6.48 14.19
CA GLN A 129 -4.55 5.23 14.94
C GLN A 129 -5.74 4.39 14.46
N THR A 130 -6.67 5.01 13.72
CA THR A 130 -7.81 4.33 13.11
C THR A 130 -8.09 4.88 11.71
N VAL A 131 -8.79 4.09 10.89
CA VAL A 131 -9.21 4.50 9.54
C VAL A 131 -10.22 5.65 9.61
N GLU A 132 -11.10 5.65 10.61
CA GLU A 132 -12.07 6.72 10.84
C GLU A 132 -11.38 8.06 11.15
N GLY A 133 -10.21 8.02 11.80
CA GLY A 133 -9.39 9.21 12.02
C GLY A 133 -8.90 9.83 10.72
N LEU A 134 -8.45 9.00 9.77
CA LEU A 134 -8.06 9.45 8.42
C LEU A 134 -9.27 9.97 7.65
N GLN A 135 -10.39 9.24 7.66
CA GLN A 135 -11.62 9.63 6.99
C GLN A 135 -12.12 11.01 7.44
N LYS A 136 -12.17 11.26 8.76
CA LYS A 136 -12.60 12.56 9.30
C LYS A 136 -11.77 13.73 8.79
N ASP A 137 -10.45 13.57 8.71
CA ASP A 137 -9.58 14.64 8.22
C ASP A 137 -9.76 14.90 6.72
N ILE A 138 -10.05 13.85 5.93
CA ILE A 138 -10.40 13.96 4.51
C ILE A 138 -11.76 14.65 4.33
N GLU A 139 -12.79 14.21 5.05
CA GLU A 139 -14.14 14.79 4.98
C GLU A 139 -14.12 16.26 5.39
N ALA A 140 -13.38 16.62 6.44
CA ALA A 140 -13.29 18.00 6.87
C ALA A 140 -12.53 18.90 5.88
N PHE A 141 -11.83 18.35 4.88
CA PHE A 141 -11.22 19.09 3.79
C PHE A 141 -12.18 19.39 2.63
N MET A 142 -13.19 18.53 2.40
CA MET A 142 -14.20 18.69 1.35
C MET A 142 -15.17 19.83 1.67
#